data_AF-A0A967GRQ0-F1
#
_entry.id   AF-A0A967GRQ0-F1
#
_cell.length_a   1.000
_cell.length_b   1.000
_cell.length_c   1.000
_cell.angle_alpha   90.00
_cell.angle_beta   90.00
_cell.angle_gamma   90.00
#
_symmetry.space_group_name_H-M   'P 1'
#
loop_
_entity.id
_entity.type
_entity.pdbx_description
1 polymer ?
#
loop_
_entity_poly.entity_id
_entity_poly.type
_entity_poly.pdbx_seq_one_letter_code
_entity_poly.pdbx_strand_id
1 'polypeptide(L)'
;MGNIDSGARRTGIGGTVLAPTRYGKTGCAIAAALRLGGSTLVAVNTGLLMRQWCEAWNRWVVDATGRPAVPAGVIREDRFDLPPDRPFVVGMLQTMVRRRLDDAARGAFRTLIVEEADCAPTEMAMTAIQRFRARYVLGL
;
A
#
# COMPACT_ATOMS: atom_id res chain seq x y z
N MET A 1 6.60 5.66 39.66
CA MET A 1 5.51 6.34 38.94
C MET A 1 6.03 6.61 37.53
N GLY A 2 5.65 5.78 36.56
CA GLY A 2 6.25 5.77 35.22
C GLY A 2 5.81 6.97 34.40
N ASN A 3 6.79 7.69 33.87
CA ASN A 3 6.63 8.84 32.99
C ASN A 3 5.95 8.36 31.69
N ILE A 4 4.68 8.76 31.49
CA ILE A 4 3.99 8.60 30.20
C ILE A 4 4.54 9.67 29.27
N ASP A 5 5.61 9.31 28.56
CA ASP A 5 6.12 10.10 27.46
C ASP A 5 5.01 10.19 26.39
N SER A 6 4.28 11.30 26.41
CA SER A 6 3.26 11.67 25.46
C SER A 6 3.93 12.06 24.14
N GLY A 7 4.54 11.09 23.48
CA GLY A 7 5.11 11.23 22.15
C GLY A 7 3.98 11.53 21.16
N ALA A 8 3.86 12.80 20.78
CA ALA A 8 2.94 13.28 19.77
C ALA A 8 2.96 12.34 18.55
N ARG A 9 1.81 11.73 18.24
CA ARG A 9 1.64 10.89 17.05
C ARG A 9 1.94 11.76 15.83
N ARG A 10 3.00 11.42 15.09
CA ARG A 10 3.28 12.04 13.78
C ARG A 10 2.05 11.87 12.90
N THR A 11 1.45 12.99 12.51
CA THR A 11 0.35 13.05 11.55
C THR A 11 0.85 12.51 10.21
N GLY A 12 0.40 11.33 9.81
CA GLY A 12 0.54 10.90 8.42
C GLY A 12 -0.10 11.94 7.50
N ILE A 13 0.55 12.27 6.38
CA ILE A 13 -0.06 13.16 5.39
C ILE A 13 -0.96 12.27 4.53
N GLY A 14 -2.28 12.48 4.61
CA GLY A 14 -3.26 11.66 3.91
C GLY A 14 -4.10 12.46 2.92
N GLY A 15 -4.63 11.78 1.90
CA GLY A 15 -5.56 12.36 0.94
C GLY A 15 -6.38 11.28 0.22
N THR A 16 -7.59 11.63 -0.23
CA THR A 16 -8.48 10.73 -0.99
C THR A 16 -8.62 11.25 -2.41
N VAL A 17 -8.44 10.38 -3.40
CA VAL A 17 -8.64 10.68 -4.81
C VAL A 17 -10.00 10.17 -5.25
N LEU A 18 -11.01 11.04 -5.21
CA LEU A 18 -12.34 10.71 -5.72
C LEU A 18 -12.40 10.96 -7.23
N ALA A 19 -12.49 9.88 -8.01
CA ALA A 19 -12.76 9.91 -9.45
C ALA A 19 -13.68 8.73 -9.81
N PRO A 20 -14.36 8.72 -10.96
CA PRO A 20 -15.09 7.53 -11.38
C PRO A 20 -14.11 6.39 -11.75
N THR A 21 -14.58 5.15 -11.76
CA THR A 21 -13.78 4.00 -12.18
C THR A 21 -13.30 4.19 -13.63
N ARG A 22 -12.10 3.70 -13.95
CA ARG A 22 -11.42 3.88 -15.26
C ARG A 22 -10.94 5.30 -15.61
N TYR A 23 -11.03 6.28 -14.71
CA TYR A 23 -10.46 7.63 -14.91
C TYR A 23 -8.96 7.75 -14.61
N GLY A 24 -8.25 6.62 -14.50
CA GLY A 24 -6.79 6.61 -14.31
C GLY A 24 -6.30 6.68 -12.86
N LYS A 25 -7.16 6.42 -11.86
CA LYS A 25 -6.78 6.38 -10.43
C LYS A 25 -5.51 5.56 -10.17
N THR A 26 -5.45 4.35 -10.70
CA THR A 26 -4.28 3.46 -10.59
C THR A 26 -3.00 4.13 -11.12
N GLY A 27 -3.08 4.79 -12.27
CA GLY A 27 -1.94 5.51 -12.87
C GLY A 27 -1.51 6.69 -12.01
N CYS A 28 -2.45 7.50 -11.56
CA CYS A 28 -2.19 8.62 -10.65
C CYS A 28 -1.57 8.14 -9.33
N ALA A 29 -2.05 7.02 -8.79
CA ALA A 29 -1.57 6.44 -7.54
C ALA A 29 -0.13 5.90 -7.66
N ILE A 30 0.19 5.21 -8.76
CA ILE A 30 1.57 4.78 -9.06
C ILE A 30 2.48 6.00 -9.25
N ALA A 31 2.02 7.00 -10.01
CA ALA A 31 2.77 8.23 -10.24
C ALA A 31 3.00 9.03 -8.94
N ALA A 32 2.05 9.00 -8.00
CA ALA A 32 2.19 9.59 -6.67
C ALA A 32 3.17 8.78 -5.81
N ALA A 33 3.05 7.46 -5.77
CA ALA A 33 3.96 6.58 -5.04
C ALA A 33 5.43 6.80 -5.46
N LEU A 34 5.70 6.87 -6.77
CA LEU A 34 7.03 7.14 -7.31
C LEU A 34 7.55 8.52 -6.89
N ARG A 35 6.70 9.55 -6.89
CA ARG A 35 7.07 10.92 -6.46
C ARG A 35 7.31 11.03 -4.96
N LEU A 36 6.51 10.34 -4.14
CA LEU A 36 6.65 10.33 -2.69
C LEU A 36 7.88 9.53 -2.24
N GLY A 37 8.30 8.56 -3.07
CA GLY A 37 9.47 7.73 -2.89
C GLY A 37 9.36 6.74 -1.72
N GLY A 38 10.35 5.85 -1.62
CA GLY A 38 10.36 4.76 -0.65
C GLY A 38 9.40 3.62 -1.01
N SER A 39 9.25 2.67 -0.10
CA SER A 39 8.42 1.49 -0.26
C SER A 39 6.92 1.83 -0.16
N THR A 40 6.14 1.24 -1.06
CA THR A 40 4.69 1.42 -1.18
C THR A 40 3.97 0.10 -1.02
N LEU A 41 2.89 0.11 -0.23
CA LEU A 41 1.94 -0.98 -0.11
C LEU A 41 0.59 -0.56 -0.69
N VAL A 42 0.04 -1.38 -1.58
CA VAL A 42 -1.33 -1.23 -2.09
C VAL A 42 -2.22 -2.29 -1.45
N ALA A 43 -3.27 -1.84 -0.76
CA ALA A 43 -4.25 -2.68 -0.11
C ALA A 43 -5.47 -2.89 -1.02
N VAL A 44 -5.78 -4.14 -1.35
CA VAL A 44 -6.90 -4.53 -2.22
C VAL A 44 -7.77 -5.59 -1.56
N ASN A 45 -9.05 -5.68 -1.92
CA ASN A 45 -10.01 -6.64 -1.35
C ASN A 45 -10.19 -7.91 -2.22
N THR A 46 -9.88 -7.86 -3.53
CA THR A 46 -10.06 -8.99 -4.45
C THR A 46 -8.79 -9.39 -5.18
N GLY A 47 -8.74 -10.67 -5.56
CA GLY A 47 -7.63 -11.17 -6.35
C GLY A 47 -7.56 -10.63 -7.77
N LEU A 48 -8.68 -10.13 -8.31
CA LEU A 48 -8.73 -9.45 -9.60
C LEU A 48 -8.01 -8.10 -9.52
N LEU A 49 -8.35 -7.25 -8.55
CA LEU A 49 -7.65 -5.98 -8.33
C LEU A 49 -6.17 -6.21 -8.11
N MET A 50 -5.80 -7.21 -7.29
CA MET A 50 -4.40 -7.54 -7.05
C MET A 50 -3.63 -7.78 -8.36
N ARG A 51 -4.19 -8.59 -9.28
CA ARG A 51 -3.56 -8.85 -10.59
C ARG A 51 -3.47 -7.58 -11.43
N GLN A 52 -4.55 -6.80 -11.49
CA GLN A 52 -4.58 -5.54 -12.26
C GLN A 52 -3.51 -4.55 -11.80
N TRP A 53 -3.32 -4.43 -10.48
CA TRP A 53 -2.27 -3.57 -9.91
C TRP A 53 -0.86 -4.06 -10.23
N CYS A 54 -0.60 -5.36 -10.13
CA CYS A 54 0.69 -5.93 -10.53
C CYS A 54 0.96 -5.74 -12.03
N GLU A 55 -0.05 -5.96 -12.88
CA GLU A 55 0.05 -5.74 -14.33
C GLU A 55 0.31 -4.28 -14.68
N ALA A 56 -0.39 -3.35 -14.02
CA ALA A 56 -0.20 -1.91 -14.20
C ALA A 56 1.21 -1.47 -13.81
N TRP A 57 1.69 -1.91 -12.64
CA TRP A 57 3.06 -1.63 -12.18
C TRP A 57 4.11 -2.16 -13.17
N ASN A 58 4.03 -3.44 -13.53
CA ASN A 58 5.00 -4.07 -14.42
C ASN A 58 4.99 -3.44 -15.83
N ARG A 59 3.85 -2.92 -16.27
CA ARG A 59 3.70 -2.27 -17.58
C ARG A 59 4.23 -0.83 -17.60
N TRP A 60 4.03 -0.07 -16.52
CA TRP A 60 4.31 1.37 -16.49
C TRP A 60 5.63 1.72 -15.83
N VAL A 61 6.16 0.85 -14.96
CA VAL A 61 7.43 1.06 -14.26
C VAL A 61 8.50 0.18 -14.89
N VAL A 62 9.07 0.72 -15.97
CA VAL A 62 10.07 0.05 -16.80
C VAL A 62 11.43 0.74 -16.71
N ASP A 63 12.49 -0.03 -16.96
CA ASP A 63 13.85 0.48 -17.10
C ASP A 63 14.08 1.16 -18.46
N ALA A 64 15.29 1.67 -18.69
CA ALA A 64 15.65 2.32 -19.96
C ALA A 64 15.55 1.40 -21.19
N THR A 65 15.47 0.08 -21.00
CA THR A 65 15.30 -0.91 -22.07
C THR A 65 13.83 -1.26 -22.33
N GLY A 66 12.90 -0.69 -21.56
CA GLY A 66 11.48 -0.97 -21.65
C GLY A 66 11.04 -2.27 -20.94
N ARG A 67 11.89 -2.86 -20.09
CA ARG A 67 11.56 -4.05 -19.28
C ARG A 67 11.11 -3.63 -17.88
N PRO A 68 10.25 -4.42 -17.20
CA PRO A 68 9.85 -4.10 -15.83
C PRO A 68 11.08 -3.89 -14.93
N ALA A 69 11.23 -2.70 -14.35
CA ALA A 69 12.44 -2.34 -13.61
C ALA A 69 12.61 -3.21 -12.36
N VAL A 70 11.52 -3.36 -11.60
CA VAL A 70 11.43 -4.27 -10.45
C VAL A 70 10.02 -4.83 -10.42
N PRO A 71 9.82 -6.17 -10.41
CA PRO A 71 8.49 -6.75 -10.31
C PRO A 71 7.77 -6.36 -9.00
N ALA A 72 6.45 -6.19 -9.05
CA ALA A 72 5.65 -5.96 -7.84
C ALA A 72 5.74 -7.16 -6.87
N GLY A 73 5.89 -6.88 -5.58
CA GLY A 73 5.73 -7.89 -4.53
C GLY A 73 4.26 -8.20 -4.25
N VAL A 74 3.98 -9.36 -3.65
CA VAL A 74 2.62 -9.80 -3.33
C VAL A 74 2.53 -10.30 -1.89
N ILE A 75 1.51 -9.83 -1.17
CA ILE A 75 1.09 -10.36 0.12
C ILE A 75 -0.30 -10.99 -0.03
N ARG A 76 -0.37 -12.32 0.08
CA ARG A 76 -1.62 -13.09 0.04
C ARG A 76 -1.45 -14.37 0.83
N GLU A 77 -2.41 -14.65 1.71
CA GLU A 77 -2.51 -15.92 2.45
C GLU A 77 -1.19 -16.28 3.18
N ASP A 78 -0.49 -17.30 2.69
CA ASP A 78 0.77 -17.84 3.20
C ASP A 78 2.00 -17.05 2.70
N ARG A 79 1.88 -16.35 1.58
CA ARG A 79 2.95 -15.56 0.97
C ARG A 79 3.01 -14.14 1.55
N PHE A 80 4.10 -13.85 2.21
CA PHE A 80 4.41 -12.54 2.78
C PHE A 80 5.80 -12.11 2.33
N ASP A 81 5.90 -11.70 1.07
CA ASP A 81 7.14 -11.20 0.51
C ASP A 81 7.29 -9.73 0.93
N LEU A 82 7.98 -9.48 2.05
CA LEU A 82 8.52 -8.15 2.38
C LEU A 82 9.94 -8.07 1.82
N PRO A 83 10.15 -7.38 0.70
CA PRO A 83 11.44 -7.46 0.04
C PRO A 83 12.28 -6.27 0.51
N PRO A 84 13.56 -6.48 0.87
CA PRO A 84 14.47 -5.40 1.23
C PRO A 84 14.71 -4.39 0.08
N ASP A 85 14.31 -4.74 -1.15
CA ASP A 85 14.59 -4.06 -2.42
C ASP A 85 13.35 -3.80 -3.29
N ARG A 86 12.13 -4.20 -2.90
CA ARG A 86 10.93 -3.93 -3.72
C ARG A 86 10.27 -2.62 -3.30
N PRO A 87 10.23 -1.61 -4.17
CA PRO A 87 9.58 -0.34 -3.88
C PRO A 87 8.05 -0.45 -3.86
N PHE A 88 7.47 -1.56 -4.33
CA PHE A 88 6.03 -1.69 -4.53
C PHE A 88 5.52 -3.11 -4.23
N VAL A 89 4.54 -3.20 -3.34
CA VAL A 89 3.92 -4.45 -2.90
C VAL A 89 2.41 -4.31 -2.96
N VAL A 90 1.71 -5.34 -3.46
CA VAL A 90 0.25 -5.42 -3.48
C VAL A 90 -0.21 -6.48 -2.48
N GLY A 91 -1.03 -6.08 -1.51
CA GLY A 91 -1.47 -6.91 -0.40
C GLY A 91 -2.98 -7.05 -0.31
N MET A 92 -3.44 -8.27 -0.06
CA MET A 92 -4.85 -8.56 0.23
C MET A 92 -5.22 -8.04 1.64
N LEU A 93 -6.26 -7.23 1.75
CA LEU A 93 -6.76 -6.67 3.01
C LEU A 93 -7.01 -7.77 4.06
N GLN A 94 -7.57 -8.91 3.65
CA GLN A 94 -7.83 -10.05 4.52
C GLN A 94 -6.53 -10.61 5.14
N THR A 95 -5.45 -10.68 4.37
CA THR A 95 -4.16 -11.19 4.84
C THR A 95 -3.52 -10.21 5.82
N MET A 96 -3.56 -8.91 5.50
CA MET A 96 -2.98 -7.86 6.33
C MET A 96 -3.68 -7.69 7.68
N VAL A 97 -4.99 -7.91 7.74
CA VAL A 97 -5.77 -7.84 8.98
C VAL A 97 -5.61 -9.09 9.84
N ARG A 98 -5.39 -10.27 9.25
CA ARG A 98 -5.30 -11.53 10.01
C ARG A 98 -3.90 -11.86 10.52
N ARG A 99 -2.84 -11.49 9.80
CA ARG A 99 -1.47 -11.82 10.22
C ARG A 99 -1.03 -11.04 11.45
N ARG A 100 -0.14 -11.61 12.26
CA ARG A 100 0.65 -10.86 13.24
C ARG A 100 1.80 -10.16 12.49
N LEU A 101 1.95 -8.86 12.72
CA LEU A 101 3.02 -8.05 12.13
C LEU A 101 3.97 -7.64 13.24
N ASP A 102 5.26 -7.92 13.07
CA ASP A 102 6.30 -7.38 13.94
C ASP A 102 6.55 -5.89 13.66
N ASP A 103 7.37 -5.23 14.48
CA ASP A 103 7.63 -3.81 14.31
C ASP A 103 8.30 -3.48 12.98
N ALA A 104 9.12 -4.39 12.44
CA ALA A 104 9.76 -4.24 11.14
C ALA A 104 8.70 -4.22 10.02
N ALA A 105 7.80 -5.19 9.98
CA ALA A 105 6.72 -5.26 9.00
C ALA A 105 5.76 -4.07 9.09
N ARG A 106 5.47 -3.60 10.30
CA ARG A 106 4.61 -2.42 10.50
C ARG A 106 5.26 -1.13 9.98
N GLY A 107 6.58 -1.03 10.04
CA GLY A 107 7.37 0.11 9.55
C GLY A 107 7.89 -0.05 8.12
N ALA A 108 7.63 -1.18 7.45
CA ALA A 108 8.25 -1.53 6.18
C ALA A 108 7.84 -0.63 5.01
N PHE A 109 6.71 0.06 5.11
CA PHE A 109 6.13 0.86 4.02
C PHE A 109 6.06 2.34 4.37
N ARG A 110 6.62 3.17 3.50
CA ARG A 110 6.52 4.63 3.60
C ARG A 110 5.16 5.14 3.12
N THR A 111 4.59 4.52 2.09
CA THR A 111 3.30 4.89 1.51
C THR A 111 2.33 3.71 1.56
N LEU A 112 1.09 3.96 1.98
CA LEU A 112 -0.02 3.02 1.92
C LEU A 112 -1.09 3.56 0.97
N ILE A 113 -1.55 2.73 0.05
CA ILE A 113 -2.65 3.03 -0.88
C ILE A 113 -3.78 2.06 -0.55
N VAL A 114 -5.01 2.54 -0.44
CA VAL A 114 -6.19 1.72 -0.16
C VAL A 114 -7.17 1.88 -1.32
N GLU A 115 -7.38 0.78 -2.04
CA GLU A 115 -8.28 0.73 -3.20
C GLU A 115 -9.72 0.43 -2.78
N GLU A 116 -10.70 1.02 -3.48
CA GLU A 116 -12.14 0.94 -3.17
C GLU A 116 -12.44 1.41 -1.74
N ALA A 117 -11.88 2.56 -1.36
CA ALA A 117 -12.08 3.14 -0.03
C ALA A 117 -13.55 3.49 0.27
N ASP A 118 -14.40 3.51 -0.76
CA ASP A 118 -15.82 3.83 -0.73
C ASP A 118 -16.76 2.60 -0.73
N CYS A 119 -16.27 1.38 -0.98
CA CYS A 119 -17.13 0.20 -1.21
C CYS A 119 -17.19 -0.84 -0.04
N ALA A 120 -16.57 -0.54 1.13
CA ALA A 120 -16.66 -1.27 2.43
C ALA A 120 -16.03 -2.70 2.50
N PRO A 121 -15.58 -3.21 3.69
CA PRO A 121 -15.82 -2.73 5.05
C PRO A 121 -14.74 -1.74 5.51
N THR A 122 -15.18 -0.52 5.81
CA THR A 122 -14.38 0.57 6.38
C THR A 122 -13.48 0.07 7.52
N GLU A 123 -13.93 -0.91 8.29
CA GLU A 123 -13.20 -1.49 9.40
C GLU A 123 -11.92 -2.24 9.02
N MET A 124 -11.91 -3.03 7.93
CA MET A 124 -10.70 -3.77 7.52
C MET A 124 -9.66 -2.82 6.91
N ALA A 125 -10.12 -1.86 6.11
CA ALA A 125 -9.28 -0.81 5.56
C ALA A 125 -8.69 0.06 6.68
N MET A 126 -9.51 0.51 7.63
CA MET A 126 -9.06 1.28 8.79
C MET A 126 -8.11 0.48 9.68
N THR A 127 -8.39 -0.81 9.88
CA THR A 127 -7.48 -1.71 10.61
C THR A 127 -6.14 -1.80 9.88
N ALA A 128 -6.13 -2.00 8.56
CA ALA A 128 -4.88 -2.02 7.79
C ALA A 128 -4.13 -0.68 7.94
N ILE A 129 -4.81 0.46 7.78
CA ILE A 129 -4.23 1.81 7.96
C ILE A 129 -3.62 1.97 9.35
N GLN A 130 -4.27 1.50 10.41
CA GLN A 130 -3.79 1.64 11.79
C GLN A 130 -2.63 0.67 12.12
N ARG A 131 -2.54 -0.46 11.42
CA ARG A 131 -1.50 -1.47 11.68
C ARG A 131 -0.16 -1.09 11.07
N PHE A 132 -0.18 -0.47 9.89
CA PHE A 132 1.01 0.06 9.23
C PHE A 132 1.31 1.48 9.69
N ARG A 133 2.59 1.81 9.88
CA ARG A 133 3.06 3.15 10.30
C ARG A 133 3.45 4.01 9.09
N ALA A 134 2.72 3.89 7.99
CA ALA A 134 3.03 4.59 6.75
C ALA A 134 2.99 6.12 6.95
N ARG A 135 3.93 6.83 6.33
CA ARG A 135 3.99 8.30 6.37
C ARG A 135 2.91 8.93 5.50
N TYR A 136 2.58 8.28 4.38
CA TYR A 136 1.58 8.74 3.43
C TYR A 136 0.47 7.69 3.29
N VAL A 137 -0.78 8.13 3.29
CA VAL A 137 -1.95 7.26 3.09
C VAL A 137 -2.82 7.85 1.99
N LEU A 138 -3.05 7.09 0.92
CA LEU A 138 -3.88 7.49 -0.20
C LEU A 138 -5.11 6.57 -0.29
N GLY A 139 -6.30 7.16 -0.21
CA GLY A 139 -7.56 6.45 -0.53
C GLY A 139 -7.93 6.68 -1.99
N LEU A 140 -8.35 5.63 -2.68
CA LEU A 140 -8.78 5.68 -4.08
C LEU A 140 -10.24 5.28 -4.22
#